data_AF-A0A822F6Y1-F1
#
_entry.id   AF-A0A822F6Y1-F1
#
_cell.length_a   1.000
_cell.length_b   1.000
_cell.length_c   1.000
_cell.angle_alpha   90.00
_cell.angle_beta   90.00
_cell.angle_gamma   90.00
#
_symmetry.space_group_name_H-M   'P 1'
#
loop_
_entity.id
_entity.type
_entity.pdbx_description
1 polymer ?
#
loop_
_entity_poly.entity_id
_entity_poly.type
_entity_poly.pdbx_seq_one_letter_code
_entity_poly.pdbx_strand_id
1 'polypeptide(L)'
;MKYPDEYKNFDDTLSKSIELNDFNSTLDDHDESNTRKPLLHNAKDDDEQSPYEEVAINISNKDDPTILCLTFRSVFIGILLTCLDSVVFQFFAYRTSPLDINIGLIILLAYMMGEFMSKVLPEKIFNITINPGAFSIKEHALITIMATSGTTTTFAIKAITVERIYYNYPVTHVNGILFILVMHLLAFSIAGILKRYLVWPASMIWPKTLMSCC
;
A
#
# COMPACT_ATOMS: atom_id res chain seq x y z
N MET A 1 -63.58 21.01 3.69
CA MET A 1 -62.75 20.04 4.44
C MET A 1 -61.77 20.86 5.27
N LYS A 2 -62.07 21.05 6.56
CA LYS A 2 -61.25 21.87 7.46
C LYS A 2 -60.18 20.94 8.04
N TYR A 3 -58.92 21.20 7.70
CA TYR A 3 -57.79 20.42 8.20
C TYR A 3 -57.64 20.64 9.72
N PRO A 4 -57.36 19.59 10.51
CA PRO A 4 -57.20 19.71 11.95
C PRO A 4 -55.96 20.56 12.32
N ASP A 5 -56.11 21.44 13.32
CA ASP A 5 -55.13 22.45 13.76
C ASP A 5 -53.84 21.88 14.37
N GLU A 6 -53.76 20.55 14.53
CA GLU A 6 -52.67 19.84 15.20
C GLU A 6 -51.38 19.82 14.36
N TYR A 7 -51.49 19.85 13.03
CA TYR A 7 -50.34 19.81 12.11
C TYR A 7 -49.63 21.16 11.97
N LYS A 8 -50.31 22.29 12.21
CA LYS A 8 -49.70 23.62 12.18
C LYS A 8 -48.72 23.86 13.33
N ASN A 9 -49.05 23.36 14.53
CA ASN A 9 -48.18 23.48 15.69
C ASN A 9 -46.90 22.64 15.57
N PHE A 10 -46.92 21.56 14.79
CA PHE A 10 -45.74 20.71 14.58
C PHE A 10 -44.74 21.34 13.60
N ASP A 11 -45.22 22.03 12.57
CA ASP A 11 -44.35 22.76 11.64
C ASP A 11 -43.75 24.03 12.29
N ASP A 12 -44.50 24.71 13.17
CA ASP A 12 -44.01 25.87 13.93
C ASP A 12 -42.95 25.48 14.98
N THR A 13 -43.01 24.28 15.56
CA THR A 13 -41.97 23.78 16.48
C THR A 13 -40.72 23.28 15.74
N LEU A 14 -40.87 22.74 14.53
CA LEU A 14 -39.77 22.37 13.64
C LEU A 14 -39.01 23.60 13.13
N SER A 15 -39.72 24.63 12.69
CA SER A 15 -39.08 25.88 12.23
C SER A 15 -38.37 26.62 13.36
N LYS A 16 -38.94 26.64 14.57
CA LYS A 16 -38.31 27.24 15.76
C LYS A 16 -37.09 26.47 16.26
N SER A 17 -37.01 25.16 16.06
CA SER A 17 -35.83 24.35 16.42
C SER A 17 -34.70 24.45 15.41
N ILE A 18 -35.02 24.71 14.14
CA ILE A 18 -34.03 24.99 13.09
C ILE A 18 -33.38 26.38 13.33
N GLU A 19 -34.16 27.42 13.63
CA GLU A 19 -33.61 28.75 13.93
C GLU A 19 -32.73 28.80 15.19
N LEU A 20 -33.05 28.00 16.21
CA LEU A 20 -32.25 27.93 17.45
C LEU A 20 -30.91 27.18 17.26
N ASN A 21 -30.85 26.22 16.32
CA ASN A 21 -29.60 25.53 15.98
C ASN A 21 -28.67 26.42 15.16
N ASP A 22 -29.21 27.22 14.24
CA ASP A 22 -28.43 28.16 13.45
C ASP A 22 -27.86 29.29 14.34
N PHE A 23 -28.62 29.74 15.34
CA PHE A 23 -28.15 30.75 16.31
C PHE A 23 -27.08 30.23 17.29
N ASN A 24 -27.16 28.97 17.74
CA ASN A 24 -26.12 28.39 18.61
C ASN A 24 -24.79 28.10 17.88
N SER A 25 -24.84 27.89 16.56
CA SER A 25 -23.62 27.65 15.77
C SER A 25 -22.73 28.89 15.58
N THR A 26 -23.23 30.08 15.91
CA THR A 26 -22.54 31.36 15.69
C THR A 26 -21.96 32.00 16.95
N LEU A 27 -22.15 31.40 18.13
CA LEU A 27 -21.72 31.98 19.43
C LEU A 27 -20.63 31.18 20.17
N ASP A 28 -20.22 30.01 19.69
CA ASP A 28 -19.03 29.32 20.22
C ASP A 28 -17.77 29.79 19.47
N ASP A 29 -17.48 31.07 19.73
CA ASP A 29 -16.22 31.75 19.53
C ASP A 29 -15.08 31.05 20.29
N HIS A 30 -13.92 31.00 19.62
CA HIS A 30 -12.63 31.43 20.16
C HIS A 30 -12.19 30.98 21.57
N ASP A 31 -11.21 30.07 21.58
CA ASP A 31 -9.84 30.26 22.12
C ASP A 31 -9.35 29.09 23.00
N GLU A 32 -8.55 28.19 22.42
CA GLU A 32 -7.31 27.75 23.07
C GLU A 32 -6.27 27.12 22.10
N SER A 33 -5.24 27.90 21.78
CA SER A 33 -3.84 27.49 21.55
C SER A 33 -3.45 26.63 20.31
N ASN A 34 -3.00 27.34 19.28
CA ASN A 34 -1.66 27.23 18.69
C ASN A 34 -1.17 25.86 18.13
N THR A 35 -1.53 25.54 16.87
CA THR A 35 -0.60 25.26 15.73
C THR A 35 -1.43 24.78 14.53
N ARG A 36 -2.23 25.65 13.94
CA ARG A 36 -2.73 25.45 12.57
C ARG A 36 -2.66 26.81 11.90
N LYS A 37 -1.58 27.04 11.15
CA LYS A 37 -1.50 28.18 10.23
C LYS A 37 -2.49 27.91 9.07
N PRO A 38 -3.56 28.69 8.87
CA PRO A 38 -4.01 28.98 7.51
C PRO A 38 -3.13 30.12 6.97
N LEU A 39 -3.41 30.59 5.75
CA LEU A 39 -2.77 31.70 5.03
C LEU A 39 -1.71 31.24 3.99
N LEU A 40 -2.17 31.30 2.73
CA LEU A 40 -1.47 31.10 1.45
C LEU A 40 -1.14 29.64 1.07
N HIS A 41 -2.16 28.83 0.81
CA HIS A 41 -2.01 27.76 -0.19
C HIS A 41 -2.53 28.30 -1.51
N ASN A 42 -1.73 28.22 -2.57
CA ASN A 42 -2.04 28.87 -3.84
C ASN A 42 -3.24 28.17 -4.47
N ALA A 43 -4.16 28.91 -5.09
CA ALA A 43 -5.24 28.37 -5.94
C ALA A 43 -4.75 27.64 -7.21
N LYS A 44 -3.47 27.22 -7.23
CA LYS A 44 -2.82 26.38 -8.24
C LYS A 44 -2.38 25.03 -7.68
N ASP A 45 -2.39 24.86 -6.36
CA ASP A 45 -2.02 23.61 -5.70
C ASP A 45 -3.25 22.66 -5.58
N ASP A 46 -4.47 23.18 -5.72
CA ASP A 46 -5.72 22.40 -5.68
C ASP A 46 -5.94 21.51 -6.93
N ASP A 47 -5.37 21.91 -8.08
CA ASP A 47 -5.50 21.15 -9.34
C ASP A 47 -4.57 19.92 -9.39
N GLU A 48 -3.50 19.92 -8.58
CA GLU A 48 -2.58 18.79 -8.50
C GLU A 48 -2.98 17.81 -7.38
N GLN A 49 -3.83 18.22 -6.44
CA GLN A 49 -4.21 17.41 -5.28
C GLN A 49 -5.20 16.32 -5.68
N SER A 50 -5.03 15.11 -5.15
CA SER A 50 -5.97 14.02 -5.46
C SER A 50 -7.40 14.39 -5.02
N PRO A 51 -8.43 14.12 -5.85
CA PRO A 51 -9.82 14.43 -5.52
C PRO A 51 -10.39 13.63 -4.34
N TYR A 52 -9.63 12.64 -3.84
CA TYR A 52 -9.96 11.83 -2.67
C TYR A 52 -9.21 12.35 -1.45
N GLU A 53 -9.94 12.74 -0.41
CA GLU A 53 -9.39 13.33 0.81
C GLU A 53 -8.47 12.34 1.56
N GLU A 54 -8.82 11.05 1.57
CA GLU A 54 -8.01 10.00 2.17
C GLU A 54 -6.65 9.78 1.49
N VAL A 55 -6.52 10.16 0.21
CA VAL A 55 -5.27 10.07 -0.56
C VAL A 55 -4.47 11.36 -0.36
N ALA A 56 -5.16 12.50 -0.39
CA ALA A 56 -4.63 13.85 -0.21
C ALA A 56 -3.91 14.07 1.14
N ILE A 57 -4.43 13.43 2.20
CA ILE A 57 -3.86 13.56 3.56
C ILE A 57 -2.64 12.63 3.75
N ASN A 58 -2.60 11.49 3.06
CA ASN A 58 -1.61 10.43 3.32
C ASN A 58 -0.40 10.48 2.37
N ILE A 59 -0.49 11.20 1.25
CA ILE A 59 0.58 11.27 0.25
C ILE A 59 0.96 12.72 0.01
N SER A 60 2.25 13.03 0.11
CA SER A 60 2.75 14.35 -0.26
C SER A 60 2.70 14.52 -1.78
N ASN A 61 2.15 15.64 -2.24
CA ASN A 61 1.98 15.89 -3.67
C ASN A 61 3.30 16.21 -4.41
N LYS A 62 4.39 16.46 -3.67
CA LYS A 62 5.71 16.77 -4.24
C LYS A 62 6.64 15.58 -4.08
N ASP A 63 6.86 14.85 -5.17
CA ASP A 63 7.91 13.85 -5.25
C ASP A 63 9.26 14.51 -5.60
N ASP A 64 10.33 14.15 -4.88
CA ASP A 64 11.69 14.57 -5.19
C ASP A 64 12.39 13.51 -6.07
N PRO A 65 12.63 13.80 -7.37
CA PRO A 65 13.22 12.83 -8.30
C PRO A 65 14.71 12.56 -8.03
N THR A 66 15.36 13.30 -7.13
CA THR A 66 16.79 13.13 -6.83
C THR A 66 17.08 11.98 -5.87
N ILE A 67 16.07 11.51 -5.15
CA ILE A 67 16.19 10.42 -4.18
C ILE A 67 16.27 9.07 -4.90
N LEU A 68 17.36 8.31 -4.66
CA LEU A 68 17.53 6.98 -5.24
C LEU A 68 16.53 5.98 -4.61
N CYS A 69 15.84 5.25 -5.47
CA CYS A 69 14.93 4.16 -5.09
C CYS A 69 15.62 2.79 -5.18
N LEU A 70 16.39 2.57 -6.25
CA LEU A 70 17.10 1.31 -6.52
C LEU A 70 18.54 1.41 -5.99
N THR A 71 18.77 0.86 -4.79
CA THR A 71 20.10 0.74 -4.21
C THR A 71 20.46 -0.72 -4.01
N PHE A 72 21.74 -1.03 -3.83
CA PHE A 72 22.18 -2.39 -3.56
C PHE A 72 21.55 -2.95 -2.26
N ARG A 73 21.47 -2.11 -1.22
CA ARG A 73 20.84 -2.45 0.06
C ARG A 73 19.38 -2.83 -0.12
N SER A 74 18.58 -2.03 -0.83
CA SER A 74 17.14 -2.29 -0.99
C SER A 74 16.87 -3.58 -1.77
N VAL A 75 17.67 -3.85 -2.81
CA VAL A 75 17.56 -5.10 -3.58
C VAL A 75 17.99 -6.32 -2.74
N PHE A 76 19.09 -6.22 -2.00
CA PHE A 76 19.58 -7.34 -1.17
C PHE A 76 18.60 -7.70 -0.05
N ILE A 77 18.14 -6.70 0.71
CA ILE A 77 17.15 -6.90 1.78
C ILE A 77 15.82 -7.40 1.20
N GLY A 78 15.38 -6.80 0.08
CA GLY A 78 14.16 -7.22 -0.60
C GLY A 78 14.20 -8.70 -0.99
N ILE A 79 15.25 -9.15 -1.67
CA ILE A 79 15.40 -10.56 -2.07
C ILE A 79 15.45 -11.49 -0.85
N LEU A 80 16.19 -11.10 0.19
CA LEU A 80 16.30 -11.90 1.42
C LEU A 80 14.94 -12.07 2.09
N LEU A 81 14.21 -10.97 2.29
CA LEU A 81 12.88 -10.99 2.91
C LEU A 81 11.88 -11.76 2.06
N THR A 82 11.83 -11.53 0.75
CA THR A 82 10.95 -12.28 -0.16
C THR A 82 11.24 -13.78 -0.16
N CYS A 83 12.52 -14.17 -0.11
CA CYS A 83 12.90 -15.58 -0.08
C CYS A 83 12.43 -16.26 1.21
N LEU A 84 12.67 -15.62 2.37
CA LEU A 84 12.21 -16.14 3.65
C LEU A 84 10.69 -16.20 3.73
N ASP A 85 10.02 -15.13 3.33
CA ASP A 85 8.57 -15.03 3.32
C ASP A 85 7.93 -16.11 2.44
N SER A 86 8.44 -16.29 1.21
CA SER A 86 7.92 -17.28 0.27
C SER A 86 8.05 -18.72 0.80
N VAL A 87 9.17 -19.06 1.45
CA VAL A 87 9.36 -20.39 2.05
C VAL A 87 8.35 -20.63 3.17
N VAL A 88 8.19 -19.65 4.07
CA VAL A 88 7.27 -19.76 5.19
C VAL A 88 5.83 -19.82 4.70
N PHE A 89 5.45 -18.96 3.76
CA PHE A 89 4.12 -18.93 3.18
C PHE A 89 3.77 -20.24 2.48
N GLN A 90 4.67 -20.74 1.61
CA GLN A 90 4.46 -21.97 0.87
C GLN A 90 4.40 -23.21 1.79
N PHE A 91 5.13 -23.20 2.91
CA PHE A 91 5.07 -24.25 3.92
C PHE A 91 3.71 -24.30 4.61
N PHE A 92 3.20 -23.15 5.07
CA PHE A 92 1.89 -23.09 5.73
C PHE A 92 0.71 -23.33 4.79
N ALA A 93 0.87 -23.03 3.49
CA ALA A 93 -0.16 -23.26 2.49
C ALA A 93 -0.52 -24.75 2.28
N TYR A 94 0.37 -25.69 2.61
CA TYR A 94 0.09 -27.13 2.57
C TYR A 94 -0.55 -27.67 3.84
N ARG A 95 -0.64 -26.86 4.91
CA ARG A 95 -1.24 -27.27 6.17
C ARG A 95 -2.76 -27.15 6.09
N THR A 96 -3.46 -28.05 6.77
CA THR A 96 -4.93 -28.04 6.89
C THR A 96 -5.48 -26.77 7.54
N SER A 97 -4.68 -26.11 8.38
CA SER A 97 -4.95 -24.79 8.93
C SER A 97 -3.81 -23.86 8.54
N PRO A 98 -3.94 -23.10 7.43
CA PRO A 98 -2.92 -22.15 7.02
C PRO A 98 -2.84 -21.00 8.03
N LEU A 99 -1.63 -20.51 8.27
CA LEU A 99 -1.38 -19.30 9.04
C LEU A 99 -1.02 -18.18 8.07
N ASP A 100 -1.80 -17.11 8.09
CA ASP A 100 -1.52 -15.91 7.30
C ASP A 100 -0.69 -14.93 8.12
N ILE A 101 0.47 -14.55 7.58
CA ILE A 101 1.36 -13.57 8.22
C ILE A 101 0.83 -12.17 7.94
N ASN A 102 0.74 -11.35 8.98
CA ASN A 102 0.33 -9.95 8.82
C ASN A 102 1.42 -9.14 8.12
N ILE A 103 1.05 -8.41 7.05
CA ILE A 103 1.98 -7.61 6.25
C ILE A 103 2.70 -6.53 7.06
N GLY A 104 2.07 -5.99 8.11
CA GLY A 104 2.67 -4.98 8.98
C GLY A 104 3.92 -5.48 9.71
N LEU A 105 3.99 -6.78 10.02
CA LEU A 105 5.20 -7.38 10.62
C LEU A 105 6.37 -7.36 9.65
N ILE A 106 6.10 -7.61 8.36
CA ILE A 106 7.10 -7.60 7.30
C ILE A 106 7.60 -6.18 7.04
N ILE A 107 6.69 -5.20 7.05
CA ILE A 107 7.01 -3.76 6.92
C ILE A 107 7.92 -3.30 8.07
N LEU A 108 7.56 -3.64 9.31
CA LEU A 108 8.39 -3.32 10.48
C LEU A 108 9.79 -3.94 10.36
N LEU A 109 9.86 -5.22 9.98
CA LEU A 109 11.13 -5.93 9.81
C LEU A 109 11.98 -5.31 8.70
N ALA A 110 11.35 -4.91 7.58
CA ALA A 110 12.01 -4.22 6.48
C ALA A 110 12.62 -2.89 6.91
N TYR A 111 11.93 -2.11 7.75
CA TYR A 111 12.48 -0.87 8.32
C TYR A 111 13.66 -1.16 9.26
N MET A 112 13.52 -2.12 10.17
CA MET A 112 14.60 -2.48 11.11
C MET A 112 15.86 -2.96 10.39
N MET A 113 15.72 -3.83 9.39
CA MET A 113 16.85 -4.32 8.59
C MET A 113 17.44 -3.23 7.69
N GLY A 114 16.61 -2.35 7.11
CA GLY A 114 17.05 -1.23 6.28
C GLY A 114 17.95 -0.26 7.05
N GLU A 115 17.51 0.16 8.23
CA GLU A 115 18.25 1.07 9.10
C GLU A 115 19.52 0.41 9.68
N PHE A 116 19.46 -0.87 10.01
CA PHE A 116 20.63 -1.63 10.46
C PHE A 116 21.69 -1.72 9.36
N MET A 117 21.30 -2.09 8.14
CA MET A 117 22.23 -2.19 7.02
C MET A 117 22.78 -0.83 6.60
N SER A 118 22.03 0.27 6.79
CA SER A 118 22.54 1.63 6.61
C SER A 118 23.74 1.97 7.47
N LYS A 119 23.79 1.45 8.70
CA LYS A 119 24.88 1.71 9.66
C LYS A 119 26.07 0.77 9.48
N VAL A 120 25.85 -0.42 8.93
CA VAL A 120 26.87 -1.46 8.76
C VAL A 120 27.60 -1.35 7.42
N LEU A 121 26.96 -0.79 6.38
CA LEU A 121 27.51 -0.80 5.03
C LEU A 121 28.54 0.33 4.80
N PRO A 122 29.73 0.02 4.25
CA PRO A 122 30.72 1.04 3.92
C PRO A 122 30.25 1.91 2.74
N GLU A 123 30.61 3.19 2.77
CA GLU A 123 30.18 4.20 1.79
C GLU A 123 30.63 3.91 0.35
N LYS A 124 31.84 3.38 0.19
CA LYS A 124 32.41 3.04 -1.12
C LYS A 124 33.17 1.73 -1.09
N ILE A 125 32.93 0.90 -2.09
CA ILE A 125 33.75 -0.27 -2.40
C ILE A 125 34.16 -0.16 -3.87
N PHE A 126 35.47 -0.18 -4.15
CA PHE A 126 36.03 -0.18 -5.52
C PHE A 126 35.38 0.82 -6.51
N ASN A 127 35.29 2.11 -6.13
CA ASN A 127 34.65 3.20 -6.90
C ASN A 127 33.12 3.15 -7.05
N ILE A 128 32.43 2.15 -6.53
CA ILE A 128 30.96 2.09 -6.49
C ILE A 128 30.49 2.62 -5.13
N THR A 129 29.67 3.67 -5.15
CA THR A 129 29.01 4.18 -3.95
C THR A 129 27.87 3.23 -3.58
N ILE A 130 28.10 2.34 -2.60
CA ILE A 130 27.11 1.32 -2.20
C ILE A 130 26.12 1.90 -1.19
N ASN A 131 26.56 2.87 -0.39
CA ASN A 131 25.72 3.54 0.59
C ASN A 131 25.61 5.04 0.24
N PRO A 132 24.58 5.46 -0.50
CA PRO A 132 24.40 6.87 -0.89
C PRO A 132 23.87 7.76 0.26
N GLY A 133 23.55 7.18 1.43
CA GLY A 133 23.12 7.95 2.60
C GLY A 133 22.07 7.25 3.47
N ALA A 134 21.35 8.05 4.26
CA ALA A 134 20.30 7.59 5.16
C ALA A 134 19.21 6.78 4.45
N PHE A 135 18.53 5.90 5.19
CA PHE A 135 17.49 5.05 4.64
C PHE A 135 16.30 5.88 4.15
N SER A 136 16.00 5.74 2.86
CA SER A 136 14.95 6.52 2.20
C SER A 136 13.60 5.79 2.22
N ILE A 137 12.51 6.57 2.28
CA ILE A 137 11.14 6.06 2.11
C ILE A 137 10.95 5.32 0.78
N LYS A 138 11.68 5.71 -0.29
CA LYS A 138 11.62 5.05 -1.59
C LYS A 138 12.25 3.65 -1.57
N GLU A 139 13.37 3.52 -0.86
CA GLU A 139 14.02 2.22 -0.66
C GLU A 139 13.15 1.30 0.21
N HIS A 140 12.50 1.86 1.24
CA HIS A 140 11.55 1.14 2.08
C HIS A 140 10.36 0.62 1.28
N ALA A 141 9.71 1.50 0.50
CA ALA A 141 8.59 1.13 -0.35
C ALA A 141 8.98 0.04 -1.37
N LEU A 142 10.18 0.13 -1.96
CA LEU A 142 10.68 -0.90 -2.88
C LEU A 142 10.84 -2.26 -2.18
N ILE A 143 11.45 -2.30 -0.99
CA ILE A 143 11.60 -3.54 -0.21
C ILE A 143 10.22 -4.13 0.12
N THR A 144 9.26 -3.29 0.54
CA THR A 144 7.91 -3.73 0.88
C THR A 144 7.19 -4.32 -0.34
N ILE A 145 7.31 -3.70 -1.52
CA ILE A 145 6.75 -4.24 -2.76
C ILE A 145 7.39 -5.60 -3.10
N MET A 146 8.70 -5.73 -2.94
CA MET A 146 9.38 -7.02 -3.16
C MET A 146 8.89 -8.08 -2.17
N ALA A 147 8.79 -7.76 -0.88
CA ALA A 147 8.37 -8.70 0.15
C ALA A 147 6.91 -9.15 -0.02
N THR A 148 6.00 -8.21 -0.32
CA THR A 148 4.57 -8.51 -0.55
C THR A 148 4.34 -9.43 -1.77
N SER A 149 5.27 -9.49 -2.73
CA SER A 149 5.16 -10.41 -3.87
C SER A 149 5.35 -11.89 -3.51
N GLY A 150 5.93 -12.19 -2.34
CA GLY A 150 6.19 -13.55 -1.85
C GLY A 150 5.00 -14.21 -1.14
N THR A 151 4.00 -13.43 -0.71
CA THR A 151 2.93 -13.89 0.20
C THR A 151 1.77 -14.60 -0.53
N THR A 152 2.01 -15.22 -1.68
CA THR A 152 0.94 -15.89 -2.44
C THR A 152 1.38 -17.26 -2.95
N THR A 153 0.47 -18.23 -2.89
CA THR A 153 0.72 -19.58 -3.42
C THR A 153 0.43 -19.59 -4.90
N THR A 154 1.42 -19.96 -5.70
CA THR A 154 1.26 -20.05 -7.15
C THR A 154 0.28 -21.16 -7.53
N PHE A 155 -0.66 -20.85 -8.42
CA PHE A 155 -1.57 -21.84 -9.02
C PHE A 155 -0.83 -23.02 -9.68
N ALA A 156 0.29 -22.74 -10.36
CA ALA A 156 1.11 -23.75 -11.03
C ALA A 156 1.62 -24.85 -10.09
N ILE A 157 2.05 -24.49 -8.87
CA ILE A 157 2.52 -25.44 -7.86
C ILE A 157 1.38 -26.37 -7.43
N LYS A 158 0.16 -25.83 -7.25
CA LYS A 158 -1.01 -26.63 -6.88
C LYS A 158 -1.37 -27.64 -7.99
N ALA A 159 -1.30 -27.24 -9.25
CA ALA A 159 -1.56 -28.11 -10.39
C ALA A 159 -0.55 -29.27 -10.46
N ILE A 160 0.76 -28.97 -10.34
CA ILE A 160 1.82 -29.99 -10.32
C ILE A 160 1.63 -30.96 -9.15
N THR A 161 1.28 -30.45 -7.96
CA THR A 161 1.06 -31.29 -6.78
C THR A 161 -0.12 -32.24 -6.99
N VAL A 162 -1.22 -31.79 -7.59
CA VAL A 162 -2.37 -32.67 -7.92
C VAL A 162 -1.99 -33.73 -8.95
N GLU A 163 -1.27 -33.35 -10.00
CA GLU A 163 -0.80 -34.27 -11.04
C GLU A 163 0.10 -35.37 -10.45
N ARG A 164 0.98 -35.00 -9.52
CA ARG A 164 1.90 -35.92 -8.87
C ARG A 164 1.21 -36.85 -7.87
N ILE A 165 0.29 -36.33 -7.05
CA ILE A 165 -0.36 -37.11 -5.97
C ILE A 165 -1.54 -37.94 -6.48
N TYR A 166 -2.40 -37.38 -7.34
CA TYR A 166 -3.62 -38.05 -7.79
C TYR A 166 -3.41 -38.89 -9.06
N TYR A 167 -2.60 -38.40 -10.01
CA TYR A 167 -2.43 -39.05 -11.31
C TYR A 167 -1.12 -39.86 -11.43
N ASN A 168 -0.26 -39.84 -10.39
CA ASN A 168 1.03 -40.54 -10.35
C ASN A 168 1.93 -40.29 -11.58
N TYR A 169 1.77 -39.13 -12.23
CA TYR A 169 2.58 -38.80 -13.40
C TYR A 169 3.96 -38.30 -12.96
N PRO A 170 5.07 -38.85 -13.50
CA PRO A 170 6.42 -38.46 -13.10
C PRO A 170 6.83 -37.13 -13.74
N VAL A 171 6.41 -36.02 -13.11
CA VAL A 171 6.86 -34.68 -13.51
C VAL A 171 8.33 -34.52 -13.13
N THR A 172 9.20 -34.24 -14.11
CA THR A 172 10.61 -33.90 -13.84
C THR A 172 10.70 -32.53 -13.17
N HIS A 173 11.65 -32.36 -12.25
CA HIS A 173 11.84 -31.09 -11.53
C HIS A 173 12.07 -29.91 -12.48
N VAL A 174 12.81 -30.14 -13.57
CA VAL A 174 13.08 -29.13 -14.60
C VAL A 174 11.81 -28.66 -15.29
N ASN A 175 10.92 -29.58 -15.67
CA ASN A 175 9.65 -29.24 -16.30
C ASN A 175 8.73 -28.49 -15.33
N GLY A 176 8.72 -28.87 -14.05
CA GLY A 176 7.97 -28.17 -13.01
C GLY A 176 8.44 -26.72 -12.82
N ILE A 177 9.75 -26.49 -12.72
CA ILE A 177 10.32 -25.13 -12.59
C ILE A 177 10.03 -24.29 -13.83
N LEU A 178 10.21 -24.87 -15.03
CA LEU A 178 9.94 -24.17 -16.29
C LEU A 178 8.46 -23.77 -16.41
N PHE A 179 7.54 -24.67 -16.03
CA PHE A 179 6.10 -24.39 -16.04
C PHE A 179 5.74 -23.24 -15.09
N ILE A 180 6.30 -23.25 -13.88
CA ILE A 180 6.11 -22.17 -12.91
C ILE A 180 6.65 -20.84 -13.46
N LEU A 181 7.83 -20.85 -14.08
CA LEU A 181 8.45 -19.66 -14.66
C LEU A 181 7.59 -19.06 -15.79
N VAL A 182 7.08 -19.89 -16.70
CA VAL A 182 6.21 -19.44 -17.80
C VAL A 182 4.92 -18.81 -17.26
N MET A 183 4.30 -19.41 -16.25
CA MET A 183 3.06 -18.86 -15.66
C MET A 183 3.28 -17.48 -15.02
N HIS A 184 4.42 -17.25 -14.37
CA HIS A 184 4.74 -15.95 -13.79
C HIS A 184 5.11 -14.92 -14.86
N LEU A 185 5.89 -15.27 -15.88
CA LEU A 185 6.19 -14.36 -16.99
C LEU A 185 4.93 -13.94 -17.74
N LEU A 186 3.99 -14.86 -17.94
CA LEU A 186 2.70 -14.56 -18.56
C LEU A 186 1.89 -13.59 -17.70
N ALA A 187 1.84 -13.81 -16.38
CA ALA A 187 1.17 -12.90 -15.45
C ALA A 187 1.78 -11.48 -15.46
N PHE A 188 3.11 -11.37 -15.39
CA PHE A 188 3.80 -10.08 -15.45
C PHE A 188 3.65 -9.38 -16.81
N SER A 189 3.56 -10.15 -17.91
CA SER A 189 3.31 -9.60 -19.25
C SER A 189 1.93 -8.95 -19.34
N ILE A 190 0.91 -9.64 -18.82
CA ILE A 190 -0.46 -9.11 -18.78
C ILE A 190 -0.53 -7.88 -17.87
N ALA A 191 0.06 -7.95 -16.66
CA ALA A 191 0.12 -6.81 -15.74
C ALA A 191 0.77 -5.56 -16.37
N GLY A 192 1.83 -5.75 -17.16
CA GLY A 192 2.50 -4.67 -17.88
C GLY A 192 1.61 -3.96 -18.90
N ILE A 193 0.79 -4.71 -19.65
CA ILE A 193 -0.15 -4.15 -20.62
C ILE A 193 -1.29 -3.39 -19.91
N LEU A 194 -1.81 -3.94 -18.81
CA LEU A 194 -2.89 -3.32 -18.04
C LEU A 194 -2.46 -2.07 -17.25
N LYS A 195 -1.16 -1.86 -17.00
CA LYS A 195 -0.65 -0.68 -16.28
C LYS A 195 -1.22 0.64 -16.85
N ARG A 196 -1.34 0.76 -18.18
CA ARG A 196 -1.89 1.98 -18.82
C ARG A 196 -3.32 2.28 -18.39
N TYR A 197 -4.13 1.24 -18.18
CA TYR A 197 -5.54 1.35 -17.88
C TYR A 197 -5.84 1.37 -16.37
N LEU A 198 -4.98 0.75 -15.56
CA LEU A 198 -5.22 0.58 -14.11
C LEU A 198 -4.48 1.61 -13.24
N VAL A 199 -3.39 2.20 -13.72
CA VAL A 199 -2.54 3.07 -12.88
C VAL A 199 -2.65 4.55 -13.26
N TRP A 200 -2.81 4.87 -14.54
CA TRP A 200 -2.84 6.26 -15.00
C TRP A 200 -4.17 7.02 -14.81
N PRO A 201 -5.36 6.40 -14.74
CA PRO A 201 -6.57 7.19 -14.46
C PRO A 201 -6.61 7.61 -12.99
N ALA A 202 -6.72 8.93 -12.75
CA ALA A 202 -6.75 9.53 -11.42
C ALA A 202 -7.94 9.09 -10.54
N SER A 203 -8.96 8.46 -11.13
CA SER A 203 -10.14 7.93 -10.42
C SER A 203 -9.94 6.53 -9.83
N MET A 204 -8.79 5.87 -10.03
CA MET A 204 -8.55 4.53 -9.51
C MET A 204 -7.73 4.53 -8.23
N ILE A 205 -8.34 4.05 -7.13
CA ILE A 205 -7.75 3.94 -5.79
C ILE A 205 -7.42 2.47 -5.47
N TRP A 206 -6.27 2.25 -4.82
CA TRP A 206 -5.77 0.94 -4.38
C TRP A 206 -5.61 0.90 -2.85
N PRO A 207 -6.69 0.74 -2.07
CA PRO A 207 -6.64 0.93 -0.61
C PRO A 207 -5.62 0.04 0.10
N LYS A 208 -5.44 -1.20 -0.42
CA LYS A 208 -4.50 -2.17 0.15
C LYS A 208 -3.03 -1.73 0.02
N THR A 209 -2.68 -0.99 -1.03
CA THR A 209 -1.30 -0.54 -1.25
C THR A 209 -1.00 0.77 -0.51
N LEU A 210 -2.01 1.60 -0.22
CA LEU A 210 -1.83 2.83 0.56
C LEU A 210 -1.19 2.55 1.92
N MET A 211 -1.60 1.48 2.59
CA MET A 211 -1.07 1.07 3.91
C MET A 211 0.37 0.58 3.87
N SER A 212 0.88 0.22 2.69
CA SER A 212 2.22 -0.36 2.51
C SER A 212 3.29 0.69 2.21
N CYS A 213 2.87 1.92 1.90
CA CYS A 213 3.75 3.02 1.49
C CYS A 213 3.98 4.07 2.60
N CYS A 214 3.22 4.01 3.68
CA CYS A 214 3.39 4.81 4.90
C CYS A 214 4.32 4.08 5.88
#